data_AF-A0A542UVW4-F1
#
_entry.id   AF-A0A542UVW4-F1
#
_cell.length_a   1.000
_cell.length_b   1.000
_cell.length_c   1.000
_cell.angle_alpha   90.00
_cell.angle_beta   90.00
_cell.angle_gamma   90.00
#
_symmetry.space_group_name_H-M   'P 1'
#
loop_
_entity.id
_entity.type
_entity.pdbx_description
1 polymer ?
#
loop_
_entity_poly.entity_id
_entity_poly.type
_entity_poly.pdbx_seq_one_letter_code
_entity_poly.pdbx_strand_id
1 'polypeptide(L)'
;MKRRPRPLTVVAGVLLALAVLYLTVPAILMRPQQTEALFTAEDVGTAPEPQRRALADGVVTLGEMEAAWEAERACLQGAGYEPGPAGVDGPGTGFTIEVDYTGETDSAAADREFDRTYRRCHATHAELVAHAYFWDR
;
A
#
# COMPACT_ATOMS: atom_id res chain seq x y z
N MET A 1 -3.47 -40.52 -48.26
CA MET A 1 -3.38 -41.97 -47.98
C MET A 1 -3.70 -42.22 -46.52
N LYS A 2 -4.73 -43.03 -46.24
CA LYS A 2 -5.13 -43.51 -44.90
C LYS A 2 -4.11 -44.53 -44.39
N ARG A 3 -3.68 -44.43 -43.13
CA ARG A 3 -3.24 -45.59 -42.35
C ARG A 3 -3.89 -45.54 -40.97
N ARG A 4 -4.71 -46.54 -40.71
CA ARG A 4 -5.37 -46.87 -39.43
C ARG A 4 -4.47 -47.86 -38.64
N PRO A 5 -4.74 -48.04 -37.34
CA PRO A 5 -3.78 -48.35 -36.28
C PRO A 5 -3.66 -49.84 -35.96
N ARG A 6 -2.70 -50.24 -35.11
CA ARG A 6 -2.79 -51.41 -34.21
C ARG A 6 -1.93 -51.25 -32.93
N PRO A 7 -2.30 -51.97 -31.85
CA PRO A 7 -2.20 -51.52 -30.46
C PRO A 7 -1.01 -52.14 -29.72
N LEU A 8 -0.60 -51.53 -28.61
CA LEU A 8 0.16 -52.20 -27.56
C LEU A 8 -0.48 -51.90 -26.21
N THR A 9 -1.22 -52.90 -25.73
CA THR A 9 -1.63 -53.03 -24.34
C THR A 9 -0.61 -53.94 -23.66
N VAL A 10 0.11 -53.43 -22.67
CA VAL A 10 0.74 -54.20 -21.59
C VAL A 10 0.47 -53.38 -20.33
N VAL A 11 -0.70 -53.59 -19.71
CA VAL A 11 -0.92 -54.48 -18.55
C VAL A 11 -0.09 -54.09 -17.33
N ALA A 12 -0.79 -53.41 -16.42
CA ALA A 12 -0.81 -53.60 -14.98
C ALA A 12 0.52 -53.70 -14.23
N GLY A 13 0.81 -52.66 -13.45
CA GLY A 13 1.75 -52.74 -12.35
C GLY A 13 1.72 -51.49 -11.49
N VAL A 14 1.06 -51.59 -10.33
CA VAL A 14 1.25 -50.76 -9.14
C VAL A 14 0.55 -49.39 -9.12
N LEU A 15 -0.78 -49.44 -8.93
CA LEU A 15 -1.46 -48.47 -8.07
C LEU A 15 -1.18 -48.88 -6.61
N LEU A 16 -0.74 -47.91 -5.80
CA LEU A 16 -0.72 -47.81 -4.32
C LEU A 16 0.68 -47.43 -3.80
N ALA A 17 0.99 -46.12 -3.82
CA ALA A 17 1.90 -45.49 -2.85
C ALA A 17 2.04 -43.95 -2.99
N LEU A 18 1.25 -43.27 -3.83
CA LEU A 18 1.41 -41.81 -4.06
C LEU A 18 0.19 -40.95 -3.71
N ALA A 19 -0.81 -41.50 -3.00
CA ALA A 19 -2.02 -40.76 -2.63
C ALA A 19 -2.04 -40.24 -1.18
N VAL A 20 -1.05 -40.57 -0.34
CA VAL A 20 -1.05 -40.19 1.09
C VAL A 20 0.03 -39.15 1.43
N LEU A 21 0.99 -38.87 0.53
CA LEU A 21 2.04 -37.88 0.78
C LEU A 21 1.74 -36.47 0.23
N TYR A 22 0.57 -36.27 -0.39
CA TYR A 22 0.16 -34.97 -0.95
C TYR A 22 -0.86 -34.21 -0.08
N LEU A 23 -1.28 -34.77 1.06
CA LEU A 23 -2.24 -34.16 2.00
C LEU A 23 -1.58 -33.52 3.24
N THR A 24 -0.26 -33.42 3.26
CA THR A 24 0.51 -32.72 4.31
C THR A 24 1.51 -31.73 3.72
N VAL A 25 1.26 -31.21 2.50
CA VAL A 25 1.84 -29.92 2.11
C VAL A 25 1.29 -28.93 3.12
N PRO A 26 2.15 -28.34 3.96
CA PRO A 26 1.71 -27.84 5.23
C PRO A 26 0.85 -26.61 4.99
N ALA A 27 -0.34 -26.58 5.60
CA ALA A 27 -1.11 -25.36 5.81
C ALA A 27 -0.32 -24.24 6.53
N ILE A 28 0.94 -24.50 6.90
CA ILE A 28 1.92 -23.58 7.49
C ILE A 28 2.53 -22.65 6.43
N LEU A 29 2.51 -22.98 5.14
CA LEU A 29 3.05 -22.11 4.08
C LEU A 29 2.03 -21.09 3.53
N MET A 30 0.78 -21.13 4.00
CA MET A 30 -0.21 -20.07 3.78
C MET A 30 -0.52 -19.33 5.08
N ARG A 31 0.50 -19.07 5.92
CA ARG A 31 0.38 -17.86 6.74
C ARG A 31 0.27 -16.70 5.75
N PRO A 32 -0.71 -15.79 5.90
CA PRO A 32 -0.64 -14.54 5.16
C PRO A 32 0.76 -14.02 5.39
N GLN A 33 1.52 -13.82 4.31
CA GLN A 33 2.72 -13.03 4.40
C GLN A 33 2.19 -11.64 4.73
N GLN A 34 2.02 -11.36 6.01
CA GLN A 34 2.04 -9.99 6.45
C GLN A 34 3.44 -9.53 6.03
N THR A 35 3.51 -8.85 4.90
CA THR A 35 4.44 -7.74 4.77
C THR A 35 3.99 -6.74 5.82
N GLU A 36 4.21 -7.07 7.11
CA GLU A 36 4.25 -6.07 8.16
C GLU A 36 5.20 -5.04 7.58
N ALA A 37 4.71 -3.84 7.31
CA ALA A 37 5.62 -2.73 7.15
C ALA A 37 6.41 -2.70 8.46
N LEU A 38 7.64 -3.20 8.42
CA LEU A 38 8.48 -3.43 9.60
C LEU A 38 8.96 -2.06 10.09
N PHE A 39 8.04 -1.24 10.59
CA PHE A 39 8.38 -0.08 11.38
C PHE A 39 8.98 -0.59 12.67
N THR A 40 10.16 -0.09 12.99
CA THR A 40 10.75 -0.33 14.29
C THR A 40 9.87 0.33 15.36
N ALA A 41 9.96 -0.14 16.60
CA ALA A 41 9.32 0.54 17.73
C ALA A 41 9.80 2.00 17.88
N GLU A 42 10.98 2.32 17.35
CA GLU A 42 11.54 3.67 17.29
C GLU A 42 10.85 4.55 16.22
N ASP A 43 10.58 3.99 15.03
CA ASP A 43 9.83 4.67 13.97
C ASP A 43 8.42 5.06 14.45
N VAL A 44 7.72 4.14 15.13
CA VAL A 44 6.41 4.42 15.73
C VAL A 44 6.55 5.34 16.94
N GLY A 45 7.57 5.16 17.79
CA GLY A 45 7.75 5.96 19.01
C GLY A 45 8.00 7.45 18.75
N THR A 46 8.64 7.76 17.61
CA THR A 46 9.02 9.14 17.23
C THR A 46 8.03 9.79 16.26
N ALA A 47 7.08 9.02 15.73
CA ALA A 47 6.07 9.54 14.80
C ALA A 47 5.16 10.61 15.45
N PRO A 48 4.59 11.51 14.63
CA PRO A 48 3.53 12.40 15.07
C PRO A 48 2.34 11.65 15.66
N GLU A 49 1.70 12.25 16.67
CA GLU A 49 0.62 11.62 17.45
C GLU A 49 -0.54 11.05 16.61
N PRO A 50 -0.97 11.66 15.48
CA PRO A 50 -1.96 11.06 14.59
C PRO A 50 -1.49 9.73 13.98
N GLN A 51 -0.24 9.66 13.52
CA GLN A 51 0.31 8.47 12.86
C GLN A 51 0.62 7.35 13.86
N ARG A 52 1.07 7.70 15.07
CA ARG A 52 1.26 6.71 16.15
C ARG A 52 -0.01 5.94 16.48
N ARG A 53 -1.15 6.63 16.45
CA ARG A 53 -2.45 6.01 16.74
C ARG A 53 -2.84 5.01 15.64
N ALA A 54 -2.66 5.38 14.38
CA ALA A 54 -2.93 4.50 13.24
C ALA A 54 -1.97 3.31 13.13
N LEU A 55 -0.76 3.39 13.72
CA LEU A 55 0.24 2.32 13.70
C LEU A 55 0.23 1.46 14.97
N ALA A 56 -0.66 1.74 15.93
CA ALA A 56 -0.57 1.19 17.28
C ALA A 56 -0.76 -0.34 17.36
N ASP A 57 -1.53 -0.91 16.44
CA ASP A 57 -1.80 -2.35 16.34
C ASP A 57 -0.98 -3.04 15.24
N GLY A 58 -0.08 -2.30 14.57
CA GLY A 58 0.81 -2.80 13.53
C GLY A 58 0.15 -3.00 12.16
N VAL A 59 -1.13 -2.66 11.98
CA VAL A 59 -1.85 -2.82 10.71
C VAL A 59 -2.62 -1.55 10.39
N VAL A 60 -2.28 -0.90 9.28
CA VAL A 60 -3.02 0.28 8.81
C VAL A 60 -4.22 -0.16 8.00
N THR A 61 -5.41 0.20 8.48
CA THR A 61 -6.66 0.01 7.73
C THR A 61 -6.83 1.06 6.63
N LEU A 62 -7.68 0.76 5.64
CA LEU A 62 -8.08 1.74 4.62
C LEU A 62 -8.65 3.02 5.25
N GLY A 63 -9.45 2.91 6.32
CA GLY A 63 -10.04 4.07 6.99
C GLY A 63 -9.01 4.95 7.70
N GLU A 64 -7.97 4.35 8.29
CA GLU A 64 -6.85 5.10 8.89
C GLU A 64 -6.00 5.79 7.84
N MET A 65 -5.80 5.13 6.69
CA MET A 65 -5.14 5.73 5.54
C MET A 65 -5.92 6.93 4.99
N GLU A 66 -7.24 6.79 4.80
CA GLU A 66 -8.11 7.87 4.33
C GLU A 66 -8.15 9.03 5.33
N ALA A 67 -8.19 8.75 6.64
CA ALA A 67 -8.13 9.78 7.67
C ALA A 67 -6.78 10.52 7.68
N ALA A 68 -5.67 9.82 7.43
CA ALA A 68 -4.35 10.42 7.32
C ALA A 68 -4.25 11.37 6.12
N TRP A 69 -4.75 10.96 4.94
CA TRP A 69 -4.83 11.85 3.78
C TRP A 69 -5.76 13.04 4.02
N GLU A 70 -6.90 12.85 4.68
CA GLU A 70 -7.81 13.97 4.95
C GLU A 70 -7.17 15.00 5.90
N ALA A 71 -6.39 14.54 6.88
CA ALA A 71 -5.62 15.42 7.75
C ALA A 71 -4.50 16.16 7.00
N GLU A 72 -3.80 15.49 6.08
CA GLU A 72 -2.81 16.13 5.20
C GLU A 72 -3.47 17.21 4.31
N ARG A 73 -4.63 16.90 3.71
CA ARG A 73 -5.42 17.85 2.92
C ARG A 73 -5.83 19.07 3.72
N ALA A 74 -6.33 18.87 4.95
CA ALA A 74 -6.71 19.97 5.83
C ALA A 74 -5.51 20.87 6.20
N CYS A 75 -4.32 20.28 6.39
CA CYS A 75 -3.07 21.03 6.61
C CYS A 75 -2.72 21.91 5.40
N LEU A 76 -2.83 21.37 4.19
CA LEU A 76 -2.57 22.10 2.94
C LEU A 76 -3.59 23.21 2.68
N GLN A 77 -4.87 22.95 2.95
CA GLN A 77 -5.94 23.97 2.91
C GLN A 77 -5.66 25.12 3.87
N GLY A 78 -5.22 24.80 5.10
CA GLY A 78 -4.80 25.80 6.07
C GLY A 78 -3.59 26.65 5.63
N ALA A 79 -2.79 26.14 4.70
CA ALA A 79 -1.68 26.85 4.09
C ALA A 79 -2.05 27.61 2.80
N GLY A 80 -3.31 27.55 2.36
CA GLY A 80 -3.82 28.27 1.19
C GLY A 80 -3.80 27.49 -0.13
N TYR A 81 -3.53 26.18 -0.10
CA TYR A 81 -3.62 25.31 -1.29
C TYR A 81 -5.00 24.67 -1.42
N GLU A 82 -5.37 24.26 -2.64
CA GLU A 82 -6.67 23.65 -2.94
C GLU A 82 -6.50 22.17 -3.35
N PRO A 83 -6.24 21.24 -2.41
CA PRO A 83 -6.16 19.82 -2.71
C PRO A 83 -7.53 19.27 -3.17
N GLY A 84 -7.52 18.54 -4.28
CA GLY A 84 -8.65 17.76 -4.77
C GLY A 84 -9.10 16.68 -3.78
N PRO A 85 -10.23 15.99 -4.04
CA PRO A 85 -10.79 15.00 -3.13
C PRO A 85 -9.83 13.81 -2.90
N ALA A 86 -9.77 13.31 -1.66
CA ALA A 86 -9.13 12.04 -1.35
C ALA A 86 -9.88 10.88 -2.01
N GLY A 87 -9.13 9.90 -2.51
CA GLY A 87 -9.66 8.69 -3.13
C GLY A 87 -10.27 8.90 -4.52
N VAL A 88 -9.86 9.95 -5.25
CA VAL A 88 -10.41 10.27 -6.57
C VAL A 88 -10.28 9.11 -7.57
N ASP A 89 -9.20 8.33 -7.47
CA ASP A 89 -8.93 7.14 -8.30
C ASP A 89 -9.33 5.83 -7.61
N GLY A 90 -10.10 5.92 -6.52
CA GLY A 90 -10.60 4.80 -5.72
C GLY A 90 -10.04 4.78 -4.29
N PRO A 91 -10.53 3.86 -3.44
CA PRO A 91 -10.10 3.80 -2.04
C PRO A 91 -8.61 3.48 -1.95
N GLY A 92 -7.86 4.24 -1.15
CA GLY A 92 -6.42 4.01 -1.01
C GLY A 92 -5.53 4.72 -2.05
N THR A 93 -6.02 5.72 -2.79
CA THR A 93 -5.26 6.34 -3.90
C THR A 93 -4.71 7.74 -3.63
N GLY A 94 -4.87 8.29 -2.43
CA GLY A 94 -4.39 9.65 -2.12
C GLY A 94 -5.26 10.74 -2.74
N PHE A 95 -4.67 11.89 -3.06
CA PHE A 95 -5.34 13.05 -3.65
C PHE A 95 -4.38 13.83 -4.57
N THR A 96 -4.94 14.62 -5.48
CA THR A 96 -4.18 15.47 -6.40
C THR A 96 -4.22 16.92 -5.92
N ILE A 97 -3.14 17.67 -6.16
CA ILE A 97 -3.07 19.12 -5.93
C ILE A 97 -2.58 19.75 -7.22
N GLU A 98 -3.32 20.74 -7.72
CA GLU A 98 -2.88 21.60 -8.80
C GLU A 98 -2.44 22.93 -8.21
N VAL A 99 -1.22 23.36 -8.53
CA VAL A 99 -0.67 24.64 -8.05
C VAL A 99 -0.43 25.52 -9.25
N ASP A 100 -1.09 26.69 -9.27
CA ASP A 100 -0.92 27.68 -10.31
C ASP A 100 0.12 28.72 -9.89
N TYR A 101 1.21 28.81 -10.65
CA TYR A 101 2.26 29.83 -10.46
C TYR A 101 2.11 31.01 -11.42
N THR A 102 0.99 31.10 -12.15
CA THR A 102 0.71 32.21 -13.07
C THR A 102 0.60 33.51 -12.28
N GLY A 103 1.55 34.42 -12.50
CA GLY A 103 1.62 35.70 -11.80
C GLY A 103 2.67 35.75 -10.70
N GLU A 104 3.33 34.64 -10.38
CA GLU A 104 4.47 34.63 -9.48
C GLU A 104 5.68 35.33 -10.10
N THR A 105 6.29 36.24 -9.33
CA THR A 105 7.52 36.93 -9.77
C THR A 105 8.73 35.99 -9.77
N ASP A 106 8.72 34.98 -8.89
CA ASP A 106 9.70 33.90 -8.83
C ASP A 106 8.97 32.57 -8.60
N SER A 107 8.53 31.94 -9.68
CA SER A 107 7.83 30.66 -9.64
C SER A 107 8.67 29.53 -9.03
N ALA A 108 10.01 29.58 -9.16
CA ALA A 108 10.87 28.58 -8.55
C ALA A 108 10.93 28.73 -7.03
N ALA A 109 10.86 29.95 -6.51
CA ALA A 109 10.72 30.17 -5.07
C ALA A 109 9.36 29.73 -4.54
N ALA A 110 8.27 30.02 -5.27
CA ALA A 110 6.93 29.55 -4.92
C ALA A 110 6.85 28.02 -4.89
N ASP A 111 7.45 27.34 -5.86
CA ASP A 111 7.50 25.88 -5.94
C ASP A 111 8.28 25.26 -4.77
N ARG A 112 9.42 25.83 -4.39
CA ARG A 112 10.15 25.39 -3.18
C ARG A 112 9.37 25.58 -1.89
N GLU A 113 8.52 26.62 -1.83
CA GLU A 113 7.67 26.84 -0.66
C GLU A 113 6.52 25.85 -0.58
N PHE A 114 5.89 25.54 -1.72
CA PHE A 114 4.93 24.46 -1.83
C PHE A 114 5.55 23.13 -1.39
N ASP A 115 6.72 22.77 -1.93
CA ASP A 115 7.45 21.54 -1.57
C ASP A 115 7.72 21.44 -0.07
N ARG A 116 8.16 22.53 0.56
CA ARG A 116 8.37 22.57 2.01
C ARG A 116 7.09 22.36 2.80
N THR A 117 6.01 23.02 2.38
CA THR A 117 4.72 22.93 3.05
C THR A 117 4.12 21.54 2.87
N TYR A 118 4.16 20.98 1.66
CA TYR A 118 3.74 19.62 1.36
C TYR A 118 4.48 18.60 2.23
N ARG A 119 5.82 18.62 2.23
CA ARG A 119 6.63 17.70 3.05
C ARG A 119 6.31 17.81 4.53
N ARG A 120 6.10 19.03 5.05
CA ARG A 120 5.71 19.22 6.45
C ARG A 120 4.34 18.60 6.74
N CYS A 121 3.34 18.87 5.91
CA CYS A 121 2.00 18.31 6.09
C CYS A 121 2.02 16.77 5.97
N HIS A 122 2.68 16.25 4.94
CA HIS A 122 2.82 14.82 4.70
C HIS A 122 3.53 14.10 5.85
N ALA A 123 4.70 14.60 6.27
CA ALA A 123 5.45 14.04 7.39
C ALA A 123 4.68 14.11 8.71
N THR A 124 3.80 15.10 8.88
CA THR A 124 2.97 15.23 10.08
C THR A 124 1.80 14.25 10.08
N HIS A 125 1.18 14.01 8.93
CA HIS A 125 -0.14 13.38 8.88
C HIS A 125 -0.18 12.01 8.23
N ALA A 126 0.65 11.74 7.22
CA ALA A 126 0.43 10.59 6.35
C ALA A 126 1.67 9.77 5.98
N GLU A 127 2.89 10.27 6.16
CA GLU A 127 4.12 9.61 5.65
C GLU A 127 4.24 8.13 6.02
N LEU A 128 4.19 7.81 7.31
CA LEU A 128 4.34 6.43 7.78
C LEU A 128 3.10 5.60 7.51
N VAL A 129 1.91 6.19 7.61
CA VAL A 129 0.63 5.49 7.36
C VAL A 129 0.51 5.11 5.87
N ALA A 130 0.89 6.01 4.96
CA ALA A 130 0.97 5.79 3.52
C ALA A 130 1.97 4.70 3.18
N HIS A 131 3.14 4.75 3.81
CA HIS A 131 4.13 3.70 3.65
C HIS A 131 3.61 2.36 4.20
N ALA A 132 2.92 2.32 5.33
CA ALA A 132 2.37 1.07 5.86
C ALA A 132 1.39 0.40 4.88
N TYR A 133 0.46 1.20 4.37
CA TYR A 133 -0.66 0.73 3.57
C TYR A 133 -0.24 0.25 2.17
N PHE A 134 0.76 0.91 1.56
CA PHE A 134 1.20 0.57 0.20
C PHE A 134 1.92 -0.79 0.12
N TRP A 135 2.44 -1.30 1.25
CA TRP A 135 3.12 -2.59 1.30
C TRP A 135 2.20 -3.77 1.68
N ASP A 136 0.96 -3.47 2.08
CA ASP A 136 -0.08 -4.48 2.39
C ASP A 136 -1.00 -4.80 1.20
N ARG A 137 -1.01 -3.98 0.14
CA ARG A 137 -1.81 -4.18 -1.09
C ARG A 137 -1.03 -4.86 -2.22
#